data_AF-A0A1Y3G4X1-F1
#
_entry.id   AF-A0A1Y3G4X1-F1
#
_cell.length_a   1.000
_cell.length_b   1.000
_cell.length_c   1.000
_cell.angle_alpha   90.00
_cell.angle_beta   90.00
_cell.angle_gamma   90.00
#
_symmetry.space_group_name_H-M   'P 1'
#
loop_
_entity.id
_entity.type
_entity.pdbx_description
1 polymer ?
#
loop_
_entity_poly.entity_id
_entity_poly.type
_entity_poly.pdbx_seq_one_letter_code
_entity_poly.pdbx_strand_id
1 'polypeptide(L)'
;MTRICELLQLRENWDSYHAPALERDLGMFAIQLLNQIMVPGIKAPQIVPTSEGKLQIEWHTGGCDLEIEINGIYDIDMWFQNHRQQEEGYFVALDSDYTQISDAVRTIIRQINR
;
A
#
# COMPACT_ATOMS: atom_id res chain seq x y z
N MET A 1 -0.86 -8.01 9.35
CA MET A 1 -0.54 -7.29 10.62
C MET A 1 0.90 -7.52 11.07
N THR A 2 1.42 -8.74 11.10
CA THR A 2 2.80 -9.04 11.55
C THR A 2 3.89 -8.25 10.83
N ARG A 3 3.75 -8.05 9.50
CA ARG A 3 4.77 -7.37 8.70
C ARG A 3 5.06 -5.93 9.14
N ILE A 4 4.04 -5.11 9.40
CA ILE A 4 4.25 -3.72 9.84
C ILE A 4 4.97 -3.71 11.20
N CYS A 5 4.63 -4.62 12.11
CA CYS A 5 5.30 -4.75 13.40
C CYS A 5 6.79 -5.12 13.26
N GLU A 6 7.15 -5.94 12.27
CA GLU A 6 8.56 -6.24 11.95
C GLU A 6 9.28 -5.01 11.40
N LEU A 7 8.63 -4.25 10.51
CA LEU A 7 9.21 -3.04 9.91
C LEU A 7 9.47 -1.95 10.96
N LEU A 8 8.58 -1.83 11.96
CA LEU A 8 8.77 -0.93 13.10
C LEU A 8 9.97 -1.29 14.01
N GLN A 9 10.59 -2.46 13.82
CA GLN A 9 11.80 -2.86 14.54
C GLN A 9 13.08 -2.60 13.75
N LEU A 10 12.97 -2.16 12.48
CA LEU A 10 14.14 -1.76 11.71
C LEU A 10 14.83 -0.59 12.38
N ARG A 11 16.15 -0.71 12.51
CA ARG A 11 17.00 0.36 13.01
C ARG A 11 17.31 1.32 11.87
N GLU A 12 17.77 2.51 12.21
CA GLU A 12 18.39 3.40 11.24
C GLU A 12 19.51 2.68 10.46
N ASN A 13 19.70 3.07 9.20
CA ASN A 13 20.65 2.49 8.27
C ASN A 13 20.40 0.99 7.99
N TRP A 14 19.14 0.54 8.03
CA TRP A 14 18.79 -0.87 7.77
C TRP A 14 19.12 -1.32 6.33
N ASP A 15 19.25 -0.37 5.40
CA ASP A 15 19.56 -0.61 3.99
C ASP A 15 21.05 -0.40 3.65
N SER A 16 21.89 -0.02 4.62
CA SER A 16 23.29 0.40 4.42
C SER A 16 23.49 1.71 3.64
N TYR A 17 22.41 2.42 3.30
CA TYR A 17 22.41 3.72 2.61
C TYR A 17 21.77 4.84 3.47
N HIS A 18 21.83 4.68 4.79
CA HIS A 18 21.32 5.62 5.80
C HIS A 18 19.79 5.79 5.80
N ALA A 19 19.02 4.78 5.37
CA ALA A 19 17.57 4.87 5.50
C ALA A 19 17.16 5.07 6.96
N PRO A 20 16.23 6.00 7.25
CA PRO A 20 15.74 6.20 8.59
C PRO A 20 14.88 5.01 9.04
N ALA A 21 14.73 4.87 10.36
CA ALA A 21 13.76 3.94 10.93
C ALA A 21 12.33 4.39 10.61
N LEU A 22 11.43 3.43 10.46
CA LEU A 22 10.01 3.71 10.24
C LEU A 22 9.38 4.37 11.47
N GLU A 23 8.68 5.49 11.26
CA GLU A 23 7.94 6.16 12.32
C GLU A 23 6.74 5.33 12.81
N ARG A 24 6.57 5.27 14.13
CA ARG A 24 5.50 4.48 14.77
C ARG A 24 4.11 4.89 14.30
N ASP A 25 3.85 6.19 14.24
CA ASP A 25 2.54 6.72 13.89
C ASP A 25 2.18 6.37 12.44
N LEU A 26 3.16 6.39 11.54
CA LEU A 26 2.99 5.97 10.14
C LEU A 26 2.65 4.47 10.05
N GLY A 27 3.33 3.63 10.82
CA GLY A 27 2.99 2.20 10.91
C GLY A 27 1.59 1.94 11.44
N MET A 28 1.16 2.68 12.46
CA MET A 28 -0.20 2.57 13.01
C MET A 28 -1.27 3.04 12.02
N PHE A 29 -0.99 4.13 11.31
CA PHE A 29 -1.85 4.63 10.24
C PHE A 29 -2.00 3.62 9.11
N ALA A 30 -0.90 2.99 8.67
CA ALA A 30 -0.95 1.93 7.66
C ALA A 30 -1.83 0.74 8.09
N ILE A 31 -1.80 0.35 9.37
CA ILE A 31 -2.70 -0.68 9.92
C ILE A 31 -4.17 -0.23 9.84
N GLN A 32 -4.46 1.02 10.19
CA GLN A 32 -5.81 1.57 10.14
C GLN A 32 -6.34 1.64 8.69
N LEU A 33 -5.51 2.13 7.76
CA LEU A 33 -5.83 2.18 6.34
C LEU A 33 -6.15 0.77 5.81
N LEU A 34 -5.29 -0.21 6.06
CA LEU A 34 -5.52 -1.61 5.65
C LEU A 34 -6.82 -2.18 6.19
N ASN A 35 -7.15 -1.91 7.46
CA ASN A 35 -8.41 -2.35 8.06
C ASN A 35 -9.65 -1.72 7.39
N GLN A 36 -9.50 -0.54 6.77
CA GLN A 36 -10.60 0.12 6.06
C GLN A 36 -10.74 -0.35 4.61
N ILE A 37 -9.62 -0.54 3.90
CA ILE A 37 -9.64 -0.83 2.45
C ILE A 37 -9.69 -2.33 2.13
N MET A 38 -9.17 -3.20 3.00
CA MET A 38 -9.14 -4.64 2.73
C MET A 38 -10.54 -5.25 2.84
N VAL A 39 -10.91 -6.04 1.84
CA VAL A 39 -12.19 -6.76 1.78
C VAL A 39 -12.00 -8.27 1.87
N PRO A 40 -13.00 -9.05 2.31
CA PRO A 40 -12.90 -10.50 2.34
C PRO A 40 -12.52 -11.09 0.98
N GLY A 41 -11.56 -12.03 0.98
CA GLY A 41 -11.11 -12.75 -0.20
C GLY A 41 -9.96 -12.09 -0.98
N ILE A 42 -9.60 -10.83 -0.69
CA ILE A 42 -8.36 -10.26 -1.27
C ILE A 42 -7.13 -10.90 -0.61
N LYS A 43 -6.10 -11.16 -1.40
CA LYS A 43 -4.80 -11.58 -0.87
C LYS A 43 -4.19 -10.47 -0.02
N ALA A 44 -3.38 -10.84 0.98
CA ALA A 44 -2.61 -9.87 1.73
C ALA A 44 -1.64 -9.11 0.79
N PRO A 45 -1.50 -7.79 0.94
CA PRO A 45 -0.52 -7.03 0.17
C PRO A 45 0.91 -7.39 0.57
N GLN A 46 1.84 -7.07 -0.31
CA GLN A 46 3.23 -6.89 0.09
C GLN A 46 3.36 -5.53 0.78
N ILE A 47 4.13 -5.48 1.86
CA ILE A 47 4.36 -4.26 2.63
C ILE A 47 5.87 -4.12 2.83
N VAL A 48 6.42 -3.04 2.29
CA VAL A 48 7.85 -2.77 2.25
C VAL A 48 8.14 -1.35 2.78
N PRO A 49 9.25 -1.15 3.49
CA PRO A 49 9.71 0.18 3.85
C PRO A 49 10.36 0.85 2.64
N THR A 50 10.26 2.17 2.56
CA THR A 50 11.02 2.96 1.56
C THR A 50 12.34 3.44 2.17
N SER A 51 13.31 3.81 1.33
CA SER A 51 14.58 4.39 1.77
C SER A 51 14.43 5.74 2.49
N GLU A 52 13.25 6.36 2.40
CA GLU A 52 12.89 7.60 3.08
C GLU A 52 12.23 7.37 4.45
N GLY A 53 12.17 6.10 4.90
CA GLY A 53 11.51 5.71 6.16
C GLY A 53 9.99 5.72 6.08
N LYS A 54 9.44 5.63 4.87
CA LYS A 54 8.00 5.53 4.60
C LYS A 54 7.57 4.09 4.38
N LEU A 55 6.32 3.89 4.00
CA LEU A 55 5.76 2.57 3.69
C LEU A 55 5.15 2.54 2.30
N GLN A 56 5.42 1.45 1.58
CA GLN A 56 4.70 1.08 0.38
C GLN A 56 3.91 -0.20 0.62
N ILE A 57 2.67 -0.20 0.13
CA ILE A 57 1.73 -1.32 0.17
C ILE A 57 1.33 -1.63 -1.26
N GLU A 58 1.50 -2.88 -1.69
CA GLU A 58 1.27 -3.25 -3.08
C GLU A 58 0.54 -4.59 -3.27
N TRP A 59 -0.26 -4.64 -4.34
CA TRP A 59 -0.88 -5.85 -4.85
C TRP A 59 -0.56 -6.01 -6.33
N HIS A 60 0.05 -7.14 -6.68
CA HIS A 60 0.23 -7.59 -8.06
C HIS A 60 -0.58 -8.88 -8.26
N THR A 61 -1.91 -8.74 -8.41
CA THR A 61 -2.81 -9.92 -8.44
C THR A 61 -4.06 -9.66 -9.28
N GLY A 62 -4.64 -10.75 -9.80
CA GLY A 62 -5.84 -10.66 -10.65
C GLY A 62 -5.55 -10.16 -12.07
N GLY A 63 -4.33 -9.71 -12.37
CA GLY A 63 -4.03 -8.95 -13.60
C GLY A 63 -4.11 -7.44 -13.38
N CYS A 64 -4.12 -6.99 -12.13
CA CYS A 64 -3.97 -5.60 -11.75
C CYS A 64 -2.73 -5.41 -10.89
N ASP A 65 -2.18 -4.21 -11.00
CA ASP A 65 -1.19 -3.66 -10.07
C ASP A 65 -1.82 -2.50 -9.31
N LEU A 66 -1.68 -2.51 -7.99
CA LEU A 66 -2.05 -1.42 -7.10
C LEU A 66 -0.86 -1.14 -6.20
N GLU A 67 -0.35 0.07 -6.24
CA GLU A 67 0.74 0.56 -5.40
C GLU A 67 0.22 1.74 -4.58
N ILE A 68 0.52 1.74 -3.28
CA ILE A 68 0.13 2.78 -2.33
C ILE A 68 1.36 3.15 -1.53
N GLU A 69 1.85 4.37 -1.69
CA GLU A 69 2.93 4.93 -0.88
C GLU A 69 2.33 5.85 0.18
N ILE A 70 2.68 5.62 1.44
CA ILE A 70 2.22 6.42 2.59
C ILE A 70 3.37 7.37 2.98
N ASN A 71 3.36 8.56 2.39
CA ASN A 71 4.36 9.60 2.63
C ASN A 71 4.20 10.26 4.01
N GLY A 72 2.97 10.27 4.53
CA GLY A 72 2.61 10.82 5.82
C GLY A 72 1.21 10.42 6.25
N ILE A 73 0.79 10.91 7.42
CA ILE A 73 -0.60 10.72 7.88
C ILE A 73 -1.51 11.54 6.97
N TYR A 74 -2.44 10.87 6.27
CA TYR A 74 -3.28 11.47 5.23
C TYR A 74 -2.50 12.11 4.06
N ASP A 75 -1.30 11.59 3.78
CA ASP A 75 -0.50 11.97 2.62
C ASP A 75 -0.11 10.68 1.92
N ILE A 76 -0.92 10.31 0.93
CA ILE A 76 -0.87 9.01 0.26
C ILE A 76 -0.81 9.23 -1.24
N ASP A 77 0.11 8.52 -1.89
CA ASP A 77 0.16 8.41 -3.33
C ASP A 77 -0.31 7.01 -3.74
N MET A 78 -1.27 6.95 -4.66
CA MET A 78 -1.78 5.71 -5.23
C MET A 78 -1.46 5.65 -6.72
N TRP A 79 -0.95 4.51 -7.17
CA TRP A 79 -0.90 4.14 -8.58
C TRP A 79 -1.67 2.85 -8.82
N PHE A 80 -2.44 2.79 -9.90
CA PHE A 80 -3.19 1.58 -10.26
C PHE A 80 -3.20 1.34 -11.76
N GLN A 81 -3.06 0.08 -12.15
CA GLN A 81 -3.19 -0.37 -13.53
C GLN A 81 -3.94 -1.70 -13.63
N ASN A 82 -4.83 -1.79 -14.63
CA ASN A 82 -5.52 -3.01 -15.00
C ASN A 82 -5.03 -3.53 -16.36
N HIS A 83 -4.17 -4.55 -16.33
CA HIS A 83 -3.56 -5.14 -17.53
C HIS A 83 -4.56 -5.87 -18.43
N ARG A 84 -5.71 -6.29 -17.90
CA ARG A 84 -6.72 -7.01 -18.71
C ARG A 84 -7.49 -6.11 -19.66
N GLN A 85 -7.60 -4.82 -19.34
CA GLN A 85 -8.34 -3.85 -20.13
C GLN A 85 -7.45 -3.03 -21.07
N GLN A 86 -6.13 -3.26 -21.07
CA GLN A 86 -5.13 -2.45 -21.78
C GLN A 86 -5.26 -0.94 -21.47
N GLU A 87 -5.70 -0.62 -20.25
CA GLU A 87 -5.80 0.76 -19.77
C GLU A 87 -4.42 1.22 -19.30
N GLU A 88 -4.10 2.49 -19.56
CA GLU A 88 -2.93 3.12 -18.96
C GLU A 88 -3.12 3.22 -17.45
N GLY A 89 -2.05 2.95 -16.70
CA GLY A 89 -2.07 3.13 -15.26
C GLY A 89 -2.28 4.61 -14.91
N TYR A 90 -2.95 4.87 -13.80
CA TYR A 90 -3.23 6.22 -13.34
C TYR A 90 -2.72 6.44 -11.92
N PHE A 91 -2.40 7.71 -11.63
CA PHE A 91 -1.91 8.17 -10.35
C PHE A 91 -2.94 9.05 -9.66
N VAL A 92 -3.06 8.92 -8.34
CA VAL A 92 -3.93 9.75 -7.50
C VAL A 92 -3.23 10.07 -6.18
N ALA A 93 -3.08 11.36 -5.88
CA ALA A 93 -2.74 11.82 -4.54
C ALA A 93 -4.02 11.88 -3.69
N LEU A 94 -3.97 11.33 -2.48
CA LEU A 94 -5.11 11.09 -1.60
C LEU A 94 -4.81 11.62 -0.20
N ASP A 95 -5.86 12.10 0.47
CA ASP A 95 -5.78 12.61 1.84
C ASP A 95 -6.50 11.70 2.85
N SER A 96 -7.74 12.01 3.18
CA SER A 96 -8.62 11.27 4.09
C SER A 96 -9.72 10.50 3.36
N ASP A 97 -9.89 10.72 2.05
CA ASP A 97 -10.79 9.94 1.20
C ASP A 97 -10.06 8.80 0.51
N TYR A 98 -10.41 7.56 0.86
CA TYR A 98 -9.81 6.33 0.32
C TYR A 98 -10.72 5.61 -0.67
N THR A 99 -11.71 6.31 -1.23
CA THR A 99 -12.68 5.72 -2.17
C THR A 99 -11.98 5.10 -3.37
N GLN A 100 -11.00 5.79 -3.96
CA GLN A 100 -10.25 5.33 -5.13
C GLN A 100 -9.44 4.06 -4.83
N ILE A 101 -8.82 3.97 -3.65
CA ILE A 101 -8.11 2.76 -3.20
C ILE A 101 -9.11 1.61 -3.05
N SER A 102 -10.25 1.89 -2.41
CA SER A 102 -11.29 0.88 -2.18
C SER A 102 -11.86 0.34 -3.49
N ASP A 103 -12.05 1.21 -4.49
CA ASP A 103 -12.53 0.82 -5.82
C ASP A 103 -11.50 -0.01 -6.59
N ALA A 104 -10.21 0.33 -6.48
CA ALA A 104 -9.12 -0.48 -7.02
C ALA A 104 -9.10 -1.89 -6.39
N VAL A 105 -9.15 -1.97 -5.05
CA VAL A 105 -9.25 -3.25 -4.31
C VAL A 105 -10.47 -4.07 -4.72
N ARG A 106 -11.63 -3.44 -4.89
CA ARG A 106 -12.85 -4.11 -5.37
C ARG A 106 -12.73 -4.60 -6.81
N THR A 107 -11.97 -3.90 -7.64
CA THR A 107 -11.68 -4.33 -9.01
C THR A 107 -10.79 -5.57 -9.01
N ILE A 108 -9.74 -5.58 -8.20
CA ILE A 108 -8.85 -6.74 -8.02
C ILE A 108 -9.66 -7.99 -7.63
N ILE A 109 -10.49 -7.91 -6.58
CA ILE A 109 -11.22 -9.10 -6.09
C ILE A 109 -12.22 -9.64 -7.13
N ARG A 110 -12.85 -8.76 -7.91
CA ARG A 110 -13.73 -9.17 -9.01
C ARG A 110 -12.98 -9.94 -10.09
N GLN A 111 -11.70 -9.64 -10.32
CA GLN A 111 -10.89 -10.34 -11.33
C GLN A 111 -10.33 -11.67 -10.83
N ILE A 112 -10.12 -11.82 -9.52
CA ILE A 112 -9.70 -13.09 -8.91
C ILE A 112 -10.86 -14.11 -8.95
N ASN A 113 -12.10 -13.64 -8.78
CA ASN A 113 -13.28 -14.51 -8.68
C ASN A 113 -13.97 -14.81 -10.03
N ARG A 114 -13.37 -14.41 -11.16
CA ARG A 114 -13.84 -14.72 -12.52
C ARG A 114 -13.06 -15.89 -13.08
#